data_AF-A0A972W570-F1
#
_entry.id   AF-A0A972W570-F1
#
_cell.length_a   1.000
_cell.length_b   1.000
_cell.length_c   1.000
_cell.angle_alpha   90.00
_cell.angle_beta   90.00
_cell.angle_gamma   90.00
#
_symmetry.space_group_name_H-M   'P 1'
#
loop_
_entity.id
_entity.type
_entity.pdbx_description
1 polymer ?
#
loop_
_entity_poly.entity_id
_entity_poly.type
_entity_poly.pdbx_seq_one_letter_code
_entity_poly.pdbx_strand_id
1 'polypeptide(L)'
;LINDLETDEIVAVLAHEVGHYKRKHIIYNLLLSIALTGFTFFILSLLVGNATLSQALGVSIPSFHIGLIAFSILYSPISEITNLFMNSLSRKFEYQADNYAKEKFSAEALISSLKKLSKNSLSNLTPHPLYVKIHYSHPTLFQRILNLKK
;
A
#
# COMPACT_ATOMS: atom_id res chain seq x y z
N LEU A 1 1.80 15.09 15.73
CA LEU A 1 1.99 13.85 16.51
C LEU A 1 2.37 14.14 17.95
N ILE A 2 3.56 14.71 18.23
CA ILE A 2 3.98 15.05 19.61
C ILE A 2 3.04 16.07 20.28
N ASN A 3 2.43 16.97 19.51
CA ASN A 3 1.49 17.95 20.04
C ASN A 3 0.03 17.43 20.13
N ASP A 4 -0.25 16.26 19.55
CA ASP A 4 -1.63 15.76 19.37
C ASP A 4 -1.92 14.48 20.17
N LEU A 5 -0.86 13.80 20.62
CA LEU A 5 -0.90 12.51 21.28
C LEU A 5 -0.21 12.59 22.64
N GLU A 6 -0.74 11.83 23.59
CA GLU A 6 -0.10 11.62 24.89
C GLU A 6 1.14 10.74 24.73
N THR A 7 2.06 10.79 25.71
CA THR A 7 3.30 10.00 25.68
C THR A 7 3.04 8.52 25.41
N ASP A 8 2.06 7.91 26.09
CA ASP A 8 1.74 6.49 25.88
C ASP A 8 1.19 6.20 24.47
N GLU A 9 0.42 7.13 23.90
CA GLU A 9 -0.08 7.01 22.53
C GLU A 9 1.07 7.07 21.52
N ILE A 10 2.05 7.94 21.76
CA ILE A 10 3.27 8.03 20.95
C ILE A 10 4.09 6.75 21.06
N VAL A 11 4.30 6.23 22.28
CA VAL A 11 5.04 4.98 22.51
C VAL A 11 4.33 3.80 21.85
N ALA A 12 2.99 3.76 21.87
CA ALA A 12 2.21 2.73 21.19
C ALA A 12 2.36 2.79 19.66
N VAL A 13 2.35 3.99 19.07
CA VAL A 13 2.65 4.17 17.63
C VAL A 13 4.08 3.75 17.33
N LEU A 14 5.05 4.12 18.15
CA LEU A 14 6.44 3.68 17.96
C LEU A 14 6.58 2.15 18.09
N ALA A 15 5.84 1.52 19.00
CA ALA A 15 5.82 0.06 19.09
C ALA A 15 5.28 -0.58 17.81
N HIS A 16 4.27 0.02 17.17
CA HIS A 16 3.77 -0.41 15.86
C HIS A 16 4.86 -0.28 14.77
N GLU A 17 5.55 0.85 14.69
CA GLU A 17 6.65 1.07 13.74
C GLU A 17 7.81 0.08 13.96
N VAL A 18 8.17 -0.19 15.23
CA VAL A 18 9.17 -1.22 15.58
C VAL A 18 8.66 -2.62 15.18
N GLY A 19 7.36 -2.85 15.22
CA GLY A 19 6.73 -4.07 14.71
C GLY A 19 7.02 -4.30 13.23
N HIS A 20 6.92 -3.27 12.40
CA HIS A 20 7.31 -3.35 10.99
C HIS A 20 8.79 -3.69 10.80
N TYR A 21 9.66 -3.06 11.59
CA TYR A 21 11.09 -3.35 11.57
C TYR A 21 11.37 -4.81 11.99
N LYS A 22 10.79 -5.26 13.11
CA LYS A 22 11.01 -6.61 13.65
C LYS A 22 10.55 -7.71 12.70
N ARG A 23 9.47 -7.47 11.97
CA ARG A 23 8.91 -8.39 10.96
C ARG A 23 9.56 -8.24 9.58
N LYS A 24 10.54 -7.35 9.42
CA LYS A 24 11.28 -7.10 8.18
C LYS A 24 10.41 -6.67 7.01
N HIS A 25 9.27 -6.01 7.25
CA HIS A 25 8.33 -5.62 6.20
C HIS A 25 8.98 -4.74 5.11
N ILE A 26 9.91 -3.86 5.49
CA ILE A 26 10.66 -3.03 4.53
C ILE A 26 11.49 -3.89 3.58
N ILE A 27 12.12 -4.97 4.07
CA ILE A 27 12.91 -5.88 3.21
C ILE A 27 11.98 -6.63 2.25
N TYR A 28 10.81 -7.09 2.71
CA TYR A 28 9.81 -7.71 1.83
C TYR A 28 9.33 -6.72 0.75
N ASN A 29 8.99 -5.50 1.14
CA ASN A 29 8.57 -4.45 0.21
C ASN A 29 9.66 -4.12 -0.80
N LEU A 30 10.93 -4.06 -0.37
CA LEU A 30 12.06 -3.79 -1.26
C LEU A 30 12.24 -4.91 -2.30
N LEU A 31 12.28 -6.17 -1.87
CA LEU A 31 12.42 -7.32 -2.78
C LEU A 31 11.27 -7.38 -3.78
N LEU A 32 10.04 -7.16 -3.30
CA LEU A 32 8.85 -7.15 -4.15
C LEU A 32 8.85 -5.98 -5.13
N SER A 33 9.32 -4.80 -4.70
CA SER A 33 9.44 -3.62 -5.57
C SER A 33 10.48 -3.82 -6.66
N ILE A 34 11.63 -4.45 -6.34
CA ILE A 34 12.66 -4.79 -7.33
C ILE A 34 12.11 -5.80 -8.34
N ALA A 35 11.45 -6.87 -7.85
CA ALA A 35 10.85 -7.87 -8.71
C ALA A 35 9.77 -7.27 -9.64
N LEU A 36 8.88 -6.43 -9.09
CA LEU A 36 7.85 -5.74 -9.85
C LEU A 36 8.46 -4.79 -10.88
N THR A 37 9.47 -4.02 -10.52
CA THR A 37 10.16 -3.11 -11.45
C THR A 37 10.81 -3.89 -12.59
N GLY A 38 11.48 -5.00 -12.29
CA GLY A 38 12.04 -5.91 -13.30
C GLY A 38 10.97 -6.49 -14.22
N PHE A 39 9.85 -6.92 -13.67
CA PHE A 39 8.70 -7.41 -14.44
C PHE A 39 8.10 -6.33 -15.35
N THR A 40 7.95 -5.10 -14.85
CA THR A 40 7.49 -3.94 -15.63
C THR A 40 8.43 -3.64 -16.78
N PHE A 41 9.75 -3.63 -16.55
CA PHE A 41 10.74 -3.42 -17.62
C PHE A 41 10.79 -4.57 -18.61
N PHE A 42 10.56 -5.80 -18.18
CA PHE A 42 10.41 -6.94 -19.08
C PHE A 42 9.20 -6.77 -20.01
N ILE A 43 8.04 -6.35 -19.51
CA ILE A 43 6.88 -6.06 -20.37
C ILE A 43 7.18 -4.87 -21.28
N LEU A 44 7.80 -3.82 -20.76
CA LEU A 44 8.16 -2.65 -21.56
C LEU A 44 9.06 -3.03 -22.74
N SER A 45 10.05 -3.90 -22.54
CA SER A 45 10.95 -4.34 -23.62
C SER A 45 10.22 -5.08 -24.74
N LEU A 46 9.12 -5.78 -24.44
CA LEU A 46 8.27 -6.44 -25.43
C LEU A 46 7.42 -5.46 -26.24
N LEU A 47 7.02 -4.33 -25.64
CA LEU A 47 6.03 -3.42 -26.23
C LEU A 47 6.67 -2.18 -26.90
N VAL A 48 7.76 -1.65 -26.37
CA VAL A 48 8.28 -0.31 -26.74
C VAL A 48 8.75 -0.20 -28.20
N GLY A 49 9.20 -1.30 -28.80
CA GLY A 49 9.65 -1.37 -30.20
C GLY A 49 8.58 -1.81 -31.20
N ASN A 50 7.35 -2.06 -30.77
CA ASN A 50 6.32 -2.64 -31.64
C ASN A 50 5.65 -1.58 -32.52
N ALA A 51 5.98 -1.59 -33.82
CA ALA A 51 5.40 -0.67 -34.81
C ALA A 51 3.87 -0.75 -34.89
N THR A 52 3.29 -1.94 -34.67
CA THR A 52 1.84 -2.16 -34.66
C THR A 52 1.14 -1.35 -33.58
N LEU A 53 1.76 -1.22 -32.39
CA LEU A 53 1.20 -0.42 -31.29
C LEU A 53 1.21 1.07 -31.62
N SER A 54 2.27 1.56 -32.28
CA SER A 54 2.33 2.95 -32.74
C SER A 54 1.26 3.24 -33.80
N GLN A 55 1.06 2.31 -34.73
CA GLN A 55 0.01 2.41 -35.76
C GLN A 55 -1.40 2.35 -35.15
N ALA A 56 -1.63 1.50 -34.14
CA ALA A 56 -2.91 1.42 -33.43
C ALA A 56 -3.27 2.73 -32.72
N LEU A 57 -2.26 3.54 -32.35
CA LEU A 57 -2.44 4.90 -31.81
C LEU A 57 -2.51 5.98 -32.91
N GLY A 58 -2.57 5.61 -34.18
CA GLY A 58 -2.67 6.54 -35.31
C GLY A 58 -1.35 7.19 -35.72
N VAL A 59 -0.21 6.67 -35.26
CA VAL A 59 1.12 7.22 -35.59
C VAL A 59 1.81 6.38 -36.67
N SER A 60 2.11 7.02 -37.80
CA SER A 60 2.70 6.35 -38.98
C SER A 60 4.18 6.01 -38.81
N ILE A 61 4.93 6.85 -38.08
CA ILE A 61 6.36 6.66 -37.80
C ILE A 61 6.52 6.25 -36.34
N PRO A 62 6.85 4.98 -36.05
CA PRO A 62 7.08 4.53 -34.68
C PRO A 62 8.18 5.34 -34.00
N SER A 63 7.97 5.69 -32.73
CA SER A 63 8.99 6.31 -31.90
C SER A 63 8.91 5.79 -30.47
N PHE A 64 10.03 5.85 -29.74
CA PHE A 64 10.12 5.40 -28.36
C PHE A 64 9.05 6.04 -27.45
N HIS A 65 8.80 7.35 -27.62
CA HIS A 65 7.81 8.11 -26.85
C HIS A 65 6.38 7.58 -27.05
N ILE A 66 6.02 7.23 -28.28
CA ILE A 66 4.70 6.64 -28.57
C ILE A 66 4.60 5.22 -28.02
N GLY A 67 5.70 4.45 -28.07
CA GLY A 67 5.79 3.14 -27.43
C GLY A 67 5.56 3.20 -25.92
N LEU A 68 6.06 4.24 -25.24
CA LEU A 68 5.79 4.46 -23.82
C LEU A 68 4.31 4.76 -23.53
N ILE A 69 3.64 5.56 -24.36
CA ILE A 69 2.20 5.84 -24.21
C ILE A 69 1.39 4.56 -24.38
N ALA A 70 1.67 3.77 -25.44
CA ALA A 70 1.01 2.48 -25.66
C ALA A 70 1.23 1.53 -24.47
N PHE A 71 2.46 1.47 -23.97
CA PHE A 71 2.80 0.70 -22.79
C PHE A 71 1.98 1.15 -21.56
N SER A 72 1.88 2.45 -21.27
CA SER A 72 1.13 2.94 -20.10
C SER A 72 -0.34 2.52 -20.12
N ILE A 73 -0.97 2.56 -21.29
CA ILE A 73 -2.38 2.14 -21.46
C ILE A 73 -2.51 0.64 -21.25
N LEU A 74 -1.67 -0.16 -21.90
CA LEU A 74 -1.73 -1.63 -21.83
C LEU A 74 -1.29 -2.19 -20.48
N TYR A 75 -0.38 -1.50 -19.78
CA TYR A 75 0.11 -1.88 -18.47
C TYR A 75 -0.87 -1.52 -17.35
N SER A 76 -1.76 -0.54 -17.54
CA SER A 76 -2.75 -0.13 -16.53
C SER A 76 -3.53 -1.28 -15.88
N PRO A 77 -4.18 -2.22 -16.62
CA PRO A 77 -4.88 -3.34 -16.00
C PRO A 77 -3.96 -4.30 -15.24
N ILE A 78 -2.73 -4.50 -15.72
CA ILE A 78 -1.71 -5.33 -15.04
C ILE A 78 -1.30 -4.68 -13.73
N SER A 79 -1.12 -3.35 -13.74
CA SER A 79 -0.80 -2.56 -12.56
C SER A 79 -1.91 -2.66 -11.52
N GLU A 80 -3.19 -2.58 -11.92
CA GLU A 80 -4.32 -2.65 -11.00
C GLU A 80 -4.43 -4.01 -10.30
N ILE A 81 -4.23 -5.11 -11.05
CA ILE A 81 -4.21 -6.47 -10.47
C ILE A 81 -3.04 -6.61 -9.49
N THR A 82 -1.87 -6.08 -9.86
CA THR A 82 -0.71 -6.08 -8.97
C THR A 82 -1.00 -5.29 -7.70
N ASN A 83 -1.59 -4.11 -7.83
CA ASN A 83 -1.95 -3.23 -6.72
C ASN A 83 -2.92 -3.91 -5.74
N LEU A 84 -3.90 -4.67 -6.24
CA LEU A 84 -4.80 -5.47 -5.40
C LEU A 84 -4.04 -6.44 -4.49
N PHE A 85 -3.04 -7.14 -5.03
CA PHE A 85 -2.18 -8.06 -4.27
C PHE A 85 -1.31 -7.29 -3.25
N MET A 86 -0.67 -6.21 -3.70
CA MET A 86 0.17 -5.36 -2.84
C MET A 86 -0.63 -4.80 -1.67
N ASN A 87 -1.81 -4.25 -1.91
CA ASN A 87 -2.69 -3.71 -0.88
C ASN A 87 -3.13 -4.80 0.12
N SER A 88 -3.39 -6.02 -0.36
CA SER A 88 -3.69 -7.14 0.55
C SER A 88 -2.51 -7.51 1.44
N LEU A 89 -1.28 -7.49 0.90
CA LEU A 89 -0.08 -7.75 1.68
C LEU A 89 0.19 -6.64 2.70
N SER A 90 0.08 -5.37 2.29
CA SER A 90 0.24 -4.22 3.19
C SER A 90 -0.74 -4.28 4.35
N ARG A 91 -2.03 -4.58 4.11
CA ARG A 91 -3.01 -4.75 5.18
C ARG A 91 -2.63 -5.87 6.16
N LYS A 92 -2.03 -6.96 5.68
CA LYS A 92 -1.52 -8.03 6.54
C LYS A 92 -0.34 -7.57 7.39
N PHE A 93 0.55 -6.74 6.86
CA PHE A 93 1.67 -6.15 7.59
C PHE A 93 1.21 -5.20 8.70
N GLU A 94 0.17 -4.41 8.45
CA GLU A 94 -0.46 -3.56 9.46
C GLU A 94 -0.99 -4.37 10.64
N TYR A 95 -1.72 -5.46 10.40
CA TYR A 95 -2.20 -6.32 11.48
C TYR A 95 -1.06 -6.96 12.28
N GLN A 96 0.04 -7.35 11.62
CA GLN A 96 1.20 -7.89 12.31
C GLN A 96 1.89 -6.85 13.20
N ALA A 97 1.97 -5.60 12.76
CA ALA A 97 2.53 -4.51 13.53
C ALA A 97 1.61 -4.08 14.69
N ASP A 98 0.30 -4.04 14.47
CA ASP A 98 -0.70 -3.84 15.51
C ASP A 98 -0.60 -4.91 16.61
N ASN A 99 -0.49 -6.18 16.22
CA ASN A 99 -0.33 -7.27 17.17
C ASN A 99 1.00 -7.16 17.93
N TYR A 100 2.08 -6.76 17.27
CA TYR A 100 3.35 -6.53 17.94
C TYR A 100 3.27 -5.40 18.98
N ALA A 101 2.62 -4.28 18.64
CA ALA A 101 2.41 -3.18 19.57
C ALA A 101 1.52 -3.58 20.76
N LYS A 102 0.46 -4.35 20.51
CA LYS A 102 -0.38 -4.96 21.55
C LYS A 102 0.43 -5.84 22.50
N GLU A 103 1.28 -6.71 21.96
CA GLU A 103 2.07 -7.66 22.75
C GLU A 103 3.21 -7.00 23.55
N LYS A 104 3.75 -5.87 23.06
CA LYS A 104 4.95 -5.23 23.63
C LYS A 104 4.66 -3.98 24.46
N PHE A 105 3.49 -3.37 24.31
CA PHE A 105 3.16 -2.15 25.02
C PHE A 105 1.69 -2.10 25.49
N SER A 106 0.78 -1.56 24.68
CA SER A 106 -0.64 -1.42 25.04
C SER A 106 -1.53 -1.34 23.80
N ALA A 107 -2.56 -2.18 23.75
CA ALA A 107 -3.61 -2.10 22.73
C ALA A 107 -4.50 -0.88 22.92
N GLU A 108 -4.79 -0.49 24.17
CA GLU A 108 -5.67 0.63 24.51
C GLU A 108 -5.05 1.95 24.07
N ALA A 109 -3.76 2.15 24.35
CA ALA A 109 -3.01 3.33 23.91
C ALA A 109 -2.97 3.43 22.37
N LEU A 110 -2.76 2.31 21.67
CA LEU A 110 -2.81 2.27 20.21
C LEU A 110 -4.21 2.55 19.67
N ILE A 111 -5.26 1.99 20.27
CA ILE A 111 -6.65 2.28 19.87
C ILE A 111 -6.96 3.77 20.05
N SER A 112 -6.51 4.39 21.15
CA SER A 112 -6.69 5.80 21.41
C SER A 112 -5.98 6.67 20.38
N SER A 113 -4.71 6.36 20.10
CA SER A 113 -3.91 7.09 19.10
C SER A 113 -4.53 6.99 17.71
N LEU A 114 -4.97 5.81 17.28
CA LEU A 114 -5.62 5.60 15.98
C LEU A 114 -6.93 6.40 15.84
N LYS A 115 -7.73 6.50 16.91
CA LYS A 115 -8.94 7.34 16.91
C LYS A 115 -8.60 8.82 16.76
N LYS A 116 -7.60 9.32 17.50
CA LYS A 116 -7.15 10.72 17.41
C LYS A 116 -6.61 11.04 16.02
N LEU A 117 -5.75 10.18 15.47
CA LEU A 117 -5.21 10.33 14.11
C LEU A 117 -6.31 10.31 13.05
N SER A 118 -7.30 9.42 13.19
CA SER A 118 -8.45 9.35 12.28
C SER A 118 -9.34 10.59 12.35
N LYS A 119 -9.57 11.12 13.55
CA LYS A 119 -10.29 12.39 13.77
C LYS A 119 -9.54 13.56 13.11
N ASN A 120 -8.23 13.68 13.36
CA ASN A 120 -7.43 14.80 12.87
C ASN A 120 -7.27 14.80 11.35
N SER A 121 -7.27 13.62 10.73
CA SER A 121 -7.18 13.46 9.27
C SER A 121 -8.55 13.42 8.58
N LEU A 122 -9.66 13.53 9.32
CA LEU A 122 -11.03 13.42 8.79
C LEU A 122 -11.24 12.14 7.95
N SER A 123 -10.67 11.03 8.42
CA SER A 123 -10.74 9.76 7.68
C SER A 123 -12.18 9.27 7.51
N ASN A 124 -12.47 8.64 6.37
CA ASN A 124 -13.75 7.97 6.16
C ASN A 124 -13.91 6.79 7.12
N LEU A 125 -14.93 6.84 7.98
CA LEU A 125 -15.20 5.82 9.00
C LEU A 125 -15.99 4.62 8.46
N THR A 126 -16.73 4.80 7.37
CA THR A 126 -17.61 3.78 6.77
C THR A 126 -17.37 3.63 5.26
N PRO A 127 -16.13 3.37 4.82
CA PRO A 127 -15.85 3.13 3.41
C PRO A 127 -16.47 1.82 2.94
N HIS A 128 -16.88 1.77 1.67
CA HIS A 128 -17.45 0.57 1.10
C HIS A 128 -16.43 -0.59 1.11
N PRO A 129 -16.79 -1.83 1.51
CA PRO A 129 -15.84 -2.92 1.67
C PRO A 129 -15.04 -3.26 0.40
N LEU A 130 -15.67 -3.14 -0.77
CA LEU A 130 -14.99 -3.38 -2.05
C LEU A 130 -13.93 -2.31 -2.33
N TYR A 131 -14.23 -1.05 -2.01
CA TYR A 131 -13.30 0.06 -2.17
C TYR A 131 -12.07 -0.12 -1.27
N VAL A 132 -12.28 -0.56 -0.02
CA VAL A 132 -11.19 -0.91 0.91
C VAL A 132 -10.33 -2.04 0.34
N LYS A 133 -10.94 -3.12 -0.17
CA LYS A 133 -10.19 -4.27 -0.69
C LYS A 133 -9.28 -3.88 -1.85
N ILE A 134 -9.79 -3.06 -2.77
CA ILE A 134 -9.08 -2.67 -3.99
C ILE A 134 -8.03 -1.59 -3.70
N HIS A 135 -8.40 -0.52 -3.00
CA HIS A 135 -7.59 0.71 -2.96
C HIS A 135 -6.85 0.96 -1.64
N TYR A 136 -7.25 0.34 -0.52
CA TYR A 136 -6.64 0.69 0.78
C TYR A 136 -5.44 -0.20 1.08
N SER A 137 -4.27 0.42 1.27
CA SER A 137 -3.07 -0.24 1.79
C SER A 137 -3.16 -0.54 3.29
N HIS A 138 -3.97 0.21 4.03
CA HIS A 138 -4.22 0.02 5.46
C HIS A 138 -5.64 -0.54 5.70
N PRO A 139 -5.84 -1.41 6.70
CA PRO A 139 -7.18 -1.76 7.14
C PRO A 139 -7.89 -0.53 7.71
N THR A 140 -9.23 -0.53 7.66
CA THR A 140 -10.03 0.54 8.26
C THR A 140 -9.79 0.65 9.77
N LEU A 141 -10.01 1.84 10.34
CA LEU A 141 -9.94 2.05 11.80
C LEU A 141 -10.76 1.00 12.55
N PHE A 142 -11.99 0.74 12.10
CA PHE A 142 -12.88 -0.24 12.71
C PHE A 142 -12.25 -1.64 12.73
N GLN A 143 -11.69 -2.09 11.61
CA GLN A 143 -11.02 -3.39 11.51
C GLN A 143 -9.80 -3.50 12.43
N ARG A 144 -8.98 -2.44 12.54
CA ARG A 144 -7.81 -2.41 13.42
C ARG A 144 -8.21 -2.46 14.90
N ILE A 145 -9.22 -1.69 15.30
CA ILE A 145 -9.76 -1.72 16.67
C ILE A 145 -10.29 -3.12 17.02
N LEU A 146 -11.05 -3.75 16.11
CA LEU A 146 -11.52 -5.11 16.32
C LEU A 146 -10.38 -6.11 16.46
N ASN A 147 -9.31 -5.97 15.68
CA ASN A 147 -8.12 -6.82 15.80
C ASN A 147 -7.42 -6.62 17.15
N LEU A 148 -7.23 -5.38 17.60
CA LEU A 148 -6.54 -5.07 18.85
C LEU A 148 -7.31 -5.51 20.11
N LYS A 149 -8.64 -5.60 20.02
CA LYS A 149 -9.52 -6.06 21.11
C LYS A 149 -9.64 -7.58 21.25
N LYS A 150 -9.16 -8.35 20.27
CA LYS A 150 -9.06 -9.82 20.36
C LYS A 150 -7.76 -10.16 21.04
#